data_AF-A0A7G1PED5-F1
#
_entry.id   AF-A0A7G1PED5-F1
#
_cell.length_a   1.000
_cell.length_b   1.000
_cell.length_c   1.000
_cell.angle_alpha   90.00
_cell.angle_beta   90.00
_cell.angle_gamma   90.00
#
_symmetry.space_group_name_H-M   'P 1'
#
loop_
_entity.id
_entity.type
_entity.pdbx_description
1 polymer ?
#
loop_
_entity_poly.entity_id
_entity_poly.type
_entity_poly.pdbx_seq_one_letter_code
_entity_poly.pdbx_strand_id
1 'polypeptide(L)'
;MTVSRKSRSAQNDRESRLWKVGWALGLAFAAAVVVAGGIFYGLVVLLDFKEIDSTAKLDAKTLFDLVKLSFGVVAGAGALVALVVAYRRQRVDEAGAHREATRLHTERFSQAVDKLGSDSPAVRLGGVHALAGLADDAPDDSLRQTCIDVLCAYLQLPFTSDPGGDPAHQEEHHRYLANRKVRHTILRLIGDHYRRPKGTPRSWQGCDLDLTGVTIDGDIDFTGAVFSSGQVSFNGAVGRLPMGFSLLSALPFLRRSGFLPLG
;
A
#
# COMPACT_ATOMS: atom_id res chain seq x y z
N MET A 1 2.06 -3.00 24.50
CA MET A 1 3.29 -2.73 23.73
C MET A 1 3.79 -4.01 23.06
N THR A 2 3.24 -4.39 21.89
CA THR A 2 3.74 -5.56 21.11
C THR A 2 3.36 -5.41 19.63
N VAL A 3 3.88 -4.38 18.94
CA VAL A 3 3.77 -4.26 17.48
C VAL A 3 5.14 -3.83 16.93
N SER A 4 6.09 -4.76 16.83
CA SER A 4 7.36 -4.47 16.13
C SER A 4 8.12 -5.70 15.63
N ARG A 5 7.48 -6.89 15.57
CA ARG A 5 8.16 -8.12 15.12
C ARG A 5 7.91 -8.46 13.65
N LYS A 6 6.76 -8.05 13.09
CA LYS A 6 6.36 -8.41 11.72
C LYS A 6 6.97 -7.51 10.63
N SER A 7 7.29 -6.25 10.94
CA SER A 7 7.96 -5.35 9.97
C SER A 7 9.43 -5.73 9.75
N ARG A 8 10.13 -6.15 10.82
CA ARG A 8 11.54 -6.56 10.76
C ARG A 8 11.79 -7.78 9.87
N SER A 9 10.88 -8.76 9.84
CA SER A 9 11.06 -9.96 9.00
C SER A 9 10.92 -9.65 7.51
N ALA A 10 9.91 -8.86 7.12
CA ALA A 10 9.72 -8.46 5.73
C ALA A 10 10.85 -7.53 5.22
N GLN A 11 11.40 -6.69 6.11
CA GLN A 11 12.54 -5.84 5.79
C GLN A 11 13.85 -6.65 5.65
N ASN A 12 14.10 -7.63 6.51
CA ASN A 12 15.25 -8.55 6.40
C ASN A 12 15.20 -9.41 5.13
N ASP A 13 14.02 -9.86 4.71
CA ASP A 13 13.86 -10.64 3.48
C ASP A 13 14.14 -9.78 2.22
N ARG A 14 13.82 -8.48 2.27
CA ARG A 14 14.13 -7.52 1.21
C ARG A 14 15.62 -7.18 1.15
N GLU A 15 16.26 -6.98 2.31
CA GLU A 15 17.70 -6.74 2.40
C GLU A 15 18.54 -7.95 1.98
N SER A 16 18.13 -9.17 2.38
CA SER A 16 18.85 -10.39 1.98
C SER A 16 18.74 -10.67 0.48
N ARG A 17 17.62 -10.33 -0.16
CA ARG A 17 17.47 -10.38 -1.63
C ARG A 17 18.31 -9.33 -2.34
N LEU A 18 18.43 -8.12 -1.79
CA LEU A 18 19.30 -7.07 -2.32
C LEU A 18 20.78 -7.46 -2.27
N TRP A 19 21.21 -8.05 -1.15
CA TRP A 19 22.59 -8.53 -0.95
C TRP A 19 22.94 -9.67 -1.92
N LYS A 20 22.03 -10.63 -2.11
CA LYS A 20 22.23 -11.77 -3.03
C LYS A 20 22.42 -11.33 -4.48
N VAL A 21 21.68 -10.31 -4.93
CA VAL A 21 21.81 -9.80 -6.30
C VAL A 21 23.10 -8.98 -6.48
N GLY A 22 23.48 -8.18 -5.48
CA GLY A 22 24.78 -7.49 -5.49
C GLY A 22 25.95 -8.47 -5.55
N TRP A 23 25.86 -9.58 -4.82
CA TRP A 23 26.85 -10.66 -4.87
C TRP A 23 26.87 -11.39 -6.21
N ALA A 24 25.72 -11.69 -6.81
CA ALA A 24 25.66 -12.31 -8.13
C ALA A 24 26.29 -11.42 -9.21
N LEU A 25 26.07 -10.10 -9.14
CA LEU A 25 26.66 -9.14 -10.05
C LEU A 25 28.18 -9.00 -9.84
N GLY A 26 28.61 -8.95 -8.58
CA GLY A 26 30.03 -8.94 -8.22
C GLY A 26 30.76 -10.20 -8.67
N LEU A 27 30.12 -11.37 -8.54
CA LEU A 27 30.63 -12.65 -9.02
C LEU A 27 30.72 -12.68 -10.55
N ALA A 28 29.71 -12.17 -11.26
CA ALA A 28 29.76 -12.08 -12.71
C ALA A 28 30.89 -11.15 -13.21
N PHE A 29 31.10 -10.01 -12.54
CA PHE A 29 32.20 -9.10 -12.85
C PHE A 29 33.57 -9.73 -12.54
N ALA A 30 33.71 -10.35 -11.37
CA ALA A 30 34.94 -11.05 -10.99
C ALA A 30 35.26 -12.20 -11.96
N ALA A 31 34.26 -12.98 -12.38
CA ALA A 31 34.43 -14.03 -13.38
C ALA A 31 34.89 -13.46 -14.73
N ALA A 32 34.32 -12.32 -15.16
CA ALA A 32 34.76 -11.65 -16.39
C ALA A 32 36.22 -11.16 -16.30
N VAL A 33 36.64 -10.60 -15.17
CA VAL A 33 38.02 -10.17 -14.92
C VAL A 33 38.98 -11.36 -14.92
N VAL A 34 38.61 -12.48 -14.30
CA VAL A 34 39.42 -13.70 -14.27
C VAL A 34 39.59 -14.29 -15.67
N VAL A 35 38.51 -14.33 -16.47
CA VAL A 35 38.58 -14.80 -17.86
C VAL A 35 39.49 -13.89 -18.70
N ALA A 36 39.33 -12.57 -18.59
CA ALA A 36 40.20 -11.62 -19.31
C ALA A 36 41.67 -11.75 -18.89
N GLY A 37 41.94 -11.88 -17.58
CA GLY A 37 43.28 -12.10 -17.04
C GLY A 37 43.89 -13.43 -17.49
N GLY A 38 43.10 -14.50 -17.55
CA GLY A 38 43.53 -15.82 -18.05
C GLY A 38 43.90 -15.79 -19.53
N ILE A 39 43.11 -15.09 -20.35
CA ILE A 39 43.43 -14.88 -21.77
C ILE A 39 44.74 -14.08 -21.91
N PHE A 40 44.91 -12.99 -21.15
CA PHE A 40 46.12 -12.18 -21.18
C PHE A 40 47.36 -12.97 -20.73
N TYR A 41 47.25 -13.71 -19.63
CA TYR A 41 48.33 -14.56 -19.12
C TYR A 41 48.67 -15.67 -20.11
N GLY A 42 47.67 -16.32 -20.71
CA GLY A 42 47.88 -17.30 -21.77
C GLY A 42 48.60 -16.71 -22.98
N LEU A 43 48.28 -15.47 -23.35
CA LEU A 43 48.95 -14.75 -24.43
C LEU A 43 50.43 -14.47 -24.11
N VAL A 44 50.72 -14.03 -22.87
CA VAL A 44 52.09 -13.78 -22.40
C VAL A 44 52.89 -15.07 -22.36
N VAL A 45 52.35 -16.15 -21.78
CA VAL A 45 53.03 -17.46 -21.72
C VAL A 45 53.25 -18.05 -23.12
N LEU A 46 52.30 -17.90 -24.03
CA LEU A 46 52.45 -18.36 -25.42
C LEU A 46 53.47 -17.53 -26.21
N LEU A 47 53.66 -16.25 -25.85
CA LEU A 47 54.73 -15.39 -26.37
C LEU A 47 56.09 -15.73 -25.76
N ASP A 48 56.12 -16.09 -24.47
CA ASP A 48 57.33 -16.45 -23.71
C ASP A 48 57.88 -17.83 -24.12
N PHE A 49 57.01 -18.82 -24.34
CA PHE A 49 57.38 -20.11 -24.96
C PHE A 49 57.86 -19.97 -26.40
N LYS A 50 57.61 -18.82 -27.02
CA LYS A 50 57.94 -18.50 -28.40
C LYS A 50 58.98 -17.38 -28.43
N GLU A 51 59.98 -17.45 -27.54
CA GLU A 51 61.17 -16.63 -27.62
C GLU A 51 61.86 -16.82 -28.99
N ILE A 52 61.72 -15.79 -29.82
CA ILE A 52 62.69 -15.32 -30.81
C ILE A 52 63.04 -16.32 -31.91
N ASP A 53 62.17 -16.44 -32.91
CA ASP A 53 62.63 -16.65 -34.30
C ASP A 53 62.18 -15.45 -35.15
N SER A 54 63.07 -14.48 -35.25
CA SER A 54 62.82 -13.12 -35.75
C SER A 54 62.70 -13.02 -37.28
N THR A 55 62.16 -14.06 -37.94
CA THR A 55 61.96 -14.11 -39.40
C THR A 55 60.62 -14.70 -39.84
N ALA A 56 59.66 -14.92 -38.94
CA ALA A 56 58.28 -15.18 -39.35
C ALA A 56 57.58 -13.85 -39.65
N LYS A 57 57.41 -13.52 -40.94
CA LYS A 57 56.44 -12.50 -41.39
C LYS A 57 55.19 -12.64 -40.54
N LEU A 58 54.80 -11.60 -39.81
CA LEU A 58 53.55 -11.57 -39.05
C LEU A 58 52.42 -11.92 -40.03
N ASP A 59 51.97 -13.17 -39.97
CA ASP A 59 50.97 -13.71 -40.87
C ASP A 59 49.69 -12.91 -40.64
N ALA A 60 49.08 -12.41 -41.72
CA ALA A 60 47.90 -11.57 -41.67
C ALA A 60 46.76 -12.22 -40.86
N LYS A 61 46.77 -13.56 -40.80
CA LYS A 61 45.88 -14.38 -39.97
C LYS A 61 46.00 -14.09 -38.47
N THR A 62 47.22 -13.93 -37.95
CA THR A 62 47.47 -13.71 -36.52
C THR A 62 47.03 -12.31 -36.09
N LEU A 63 47.29 -11.30 -36.92
CA LEU A 63 46.78 -9.94 -36.68
C LEU A 63 45.25 -9.90 -36.74
N PHE A 64 44.64 -10.62 -37.67
CA PHE A 64 43.19 -10.69 -37.78
C PHE A 64 42.52 -11.38 -36.58
N ASP A 65 43.12 -12.46 -36.07
CA ASP A 65 42.62 -13.15 -34.86
C ASP A 65 42.76 -12.27 -33.61
N LEU A 66 43.84 -11.51 -33.49
CA LEU A 66 44.03 -10.56 -32.38
C LEU A 66 43.01 -9.41 -32.43
N VAL A 67 42.71 -8.89 -33.61
CA VAL A 67 41.67 -7.85 -33.80
C VAL A 67 40.29 -8.42 -33.48
N LYS A 68 39.96 -9.64 -33.91
CA LYS A 68 38.68 -10.28 -33.55
C LYS A 68 38.53 -10.46 -32.04
N LEU A 69 39.59 -10.90 -31.37
CA LEU A 69 39.60 -11.09 -29.92
C LEU A 69 39.35 -9.76 -29.20
N SER A 70 40.03 -8.68 -29.61
CA SER A 70 39.85 -7.37 -28.98
C SER A 70 38.45 -6.80 -29.21
N PHE A 71 37.89 -6.95 -30.41
CA PHE A 71 36.50 -6.60 -30.69
C PHE A 71 35.51 -7.40 -29.83
N GLY A 72 35.75 -8.70 -29.64
CA GLY A 72 34.93 -9.55 -28.77
C GLY A 72 34.94 -9.09 -27.31
N VAL A 73 36.11 -8.74 -26.77
CA VAL A 73 36.27 -8.24 -25.40
C VAL A 73 35.57 -6.89 -25.23
N VAL A 74 35.76 -5.95 -26.16
CA VAL A 74 35.12 -4.62 -26.11
C VAL A 74 33.59 -4.74 -26.24
N ALA A 75 33.10 -5.58 -27.15
CA ALA A 75 31.67 -5.83 -27.31
C ALA A 75 31.07 -6.48 -26.06
N GLY A 76 31.75 -7.47 -25.46
CA GLY A 76 31.32 -8.12 -24.23
C GLY A 76 31.26 -7.16 -23.04
N ALA A 77 32.27 -6.31 -22.88
CA ALA A 77 32.28 -5.27 -21.85
C ALA A 77 31.15 -4.25 -22.06
N GLY A 78 30.93 -3.81 -23.30
CA GLY A 78 29.82 -2.91 -23.65
C GLY A 78 28.44 -3.52 -23.34
N ALA A 79 28.23 -4.79 -23.68
CA ALA A 79 27.00 -5.52 -23.39
C ALA A 79 26.75 -5.66 -21.88
N LEU A 80 27.80 -5.93 -21.09
CA LEU A 80 27.69 -6.01 -19.62
C LEU A 80 27.31 -4.66 -19.02
N VAL A 81 27.96 -3.57 -19.44
CA VAL A 81 27.63 -2.21 -18.99
C VAL A 81 26.18 -1.86 -19.34
N ALA A 82 25.75 -2.15 -20.58
CA ALA A 82 24.37 -1.92 -21.01
C ALA A 82 23.37 -2.68 -20.13
N LEU A 83 23.64 -3.96 -19.82
CA LEU A 83 22.81 -4.77 -18.95
C LEU A 83 22.72 -4.20 -17.52
N VAL A 84 23.85 -3.78 -16.94
CA VAL A 84 23.89 -3.19 -15.60
C VAL A 84 23.12 -1.87 -15.55
N VAL A 85 23.27 -1.02 -16.57
CA VAL A 85 22.54 0.25 -16.67
C VAL A 85 21.04 -0.01 -16.81
N ALA A 86 20.64 -0.94 -17.68
CA ALA A 86 19.24 -1.33 -17.84
C ALA A 86 18.65 -1.85 -16.52
N TYR A 87 19.38 -2.71 -15.81
CA TYR A 87 18.96 -3.23 -14.51
C TYR A 87 18.84 -2.13 -13.44
N ARG A 88 19.84 -1.24 -13.34
CA ARG A 88 19.78 -0.11 -12.39
C ARG A 88 18.62 0.83 -12.71
N ARG A 89 18.41 1.14 -13.99
CA ARG A 89 17.32 1.99 -14.44
C ARG A 89 15.97 1.37 -14.09
N GLN A 90 15.77 0.10 -14.40
CA GLN A 90 14.55 -0.62 -14.04
C GLN A 90 14.27 -0.56 -12.52
N ARG A 91 15.30 -0.73 -11.69
CA ARG A 91 15.15 -0.69 -10.22
C ARG A 91 14.83 0.71 -9.70
N VAL A 92 15.41 1.75 -10.29
CA VAL A 92 15.10 3.15 -9.95
C VAL A 92 13.69 3.50 -10.39
N ASP A 93 13.26 3.04 -11.57
CA ASP A 93 11.92 3.29 -12.12
C ASP A 93 10.85 2.58 -11.26
N GLU A 94 11.06 1.31 -10.88
CA GLU A 94 10.17 0.58 -9.96
C GLU A 94 10.04 1.27 -8.59
N ALA A 95 11.16 1.72 -8.02
CA ALA A 95 11.16 2.48 -6.76
C ALA A 95 10.52 3.87 -6.91
N GLY A 96 10.68 4.50 -8.07
CA GLY A 96 10.05 5.77 -8.42
C GLY A 96 8.54 5.66 -8.51
N ALA A 97 8.03 4.67 -9.25
CA ALA A 97 6.61 4.43 -9.44
C ALA A 97 5.88 4.18 -8.11
N HIS A 98 6.46 3.40 -7.19
CA HIS A 98 5.87 3.17 -5.86
C HIS A 98 5.80 4.44 -5.01
N ARG A 99 6.85 5.28 -5.05
CA ARG A 99 6.87 6.55 -4.31
C ARG A 99 5.85 7.54 -4.87
N GLU A 100 5.72 7.60 -6.19
CA GLU A 100 4.77 8.47 -6.86
C GLU A 100 3.32 8.06 -6.56
N ALA A 101 3.01 6.76 -6.63
CA ALA A 101 1.70 6.24 -6.24
C ALA A 101 1.35 6.59 -4.79
N THR A 102 2.32 6.46 -3.87
CA THR A 102 2.13 6.83 -2.46
C THR A 102 1.91 8.33 -2.31
N ARG A 103 2.71 9.16 -3.00
CA ARG A 103 2.58 10.63 -2.94
C ARG A 103 1.24 11.12 -3.47
N LEU A 104 0.80 10.58 -4.61
CA LEU A 104 -0.51 10.90 -5.20
C LEU A 104 -1.65 10.45 -4.28
N HIS A 105 -1.51 9.32 -3.60
CA HIS A 105 -2.49 8.87 -2.60
C HIS A 105 -2.55 9.85 -1.42
N THR A 106 -1.41 10.22 -0.84
CA THR A 106 -1.34 11.21 0.25
C THR A 106 -1.94 12.56 -0.15
N GLU A 107 -1.67 13.04 -1.36
CA GLU A 107 -2.20 14.32 -1.84
C GLU A 107 -3.73 14.29 -1.99
N ARG A 108 -4.27 13.25 -2.63
CA ARG A 108 -5.71 13.05 -2.76
C ARG A 108 -6.38 12.85 -1.40
N PHE A 109 -5.70 12.16 -0.48
CA PHE A 109 -6.15 11.96 0.89
C PHE A 109 -6.31 13.29 1.61
N SER A 110 -5.29 14.17 1.60
CA SER A 110 -5.41 15.50 2.20
C SER A 110 -6.58 16.29 1.61
N GLN A 111 -6.74 16.30 0.28
CA GLN A 111 -7.87 16.97 -0.37
C GLN A 111 -9.23 16.39 0.03
N ALA A 112 -9.33 15.07 0.23
CA ALA A 112 -10.56 14.42 0.64
C ALA A 112 -10.92 14.75 2.11
N VAL A 113 -9.91 14.80 2.99
CA VAL A 113 -10.06 15.24 4.37
C VAL A 113 -10.48 16.71 4.44
N ASP A 114 -9.86 17.59 3.64
CA ASP A 114 -10.23 19.01 3.57
C ASP A 114 -11.70 19.18 3.14
N LYS A 115 -12.16 18.40 2.16
CA LYS A 115 -13.56 18.38 1.73
C LYS A 115 -14.49 17.87 2.84
N LEU A 116 -14.09 16.83 3.58
CA LEU A 116 -14.86 16.30 4.71
C LEU A 116 -14.97 17.32 5.86
N GLY A 117 -13.97 18.19 6.04
CA GLY A 117 -13.95 19.27 7.02
C GLY A 117 -14.69 20.54 6.59
N SER A 118 -15.21 20.62 5.36
CA SER A 118 -15.91 21.80 4.85
C SER A 118 -17.19 22.08 5.64
N ASP A 119 -17.58 23.36 5.78
CA ASP A 119 -18.86 23.76 6.38
C ASP A 119 -20.08 23.34 5.54
N SER A 120 -19.89 23.17 4.22
CA SER A 120 -20.94 22.77 3.30
C SER A 120 -21.21 21.26 3.37
N PRO A 121 -22.43 20.83 3.76
CA PRO A 121 -22.77 19.40 3.83
C PRO A 121 -22.61 18.67 2.48
N ALA A 122 -22.85 19.36 1.37
CA ALA A 122 -22.67 18.79 0.03
C ALA A 122 -21.19 18.51 -0.28
N VAL A 123 -20.29 19.42 0.13
CA VAL A 123 -18.83 19.21 -0.03
C VAL A 123 -18.35 18.10 0.89
N ARG A 124 -18.87 18.02 2.13
CA ARG A 124 -18.56 16.91 3.06
C ARG A 124 -18.94 15.56 2.48
N LEU A 125 -20.12 15.46 1.86
CA LEU A 125 -20.57 14.23 1.19
C LEU A 125 -19.62 13.83 0.06
N GLY A 126 -19.12 14.81 -0.70
CA GLY A 126 -18.06 14.59 -1.70
C GLY A 126 -16.76 14.08 -1.07
N GLY A 127 -16.37 14.62 0.08
CA GLY A 127 -15.21 14.16 0.87
C GLY A 127 -15.36 12.70 1.34
N VAL A 128 -16.54 12.32 1.85
CA VAL A 128 -16.85 10.94 2.24
C VAL A 128 -16.65 9.96 1.08
N HIS A 129 -17.22 10.27 -0.09
CA HIS A 129 -17.07 9.41 -1.27
C HIS A 129 -15.63 9.36 -1.79
N ALA A 130 -14.91 10.47 -1.72
CA ALA A 130 -13.49 10.52 -2.08
C ALA A 130 -12.62 9.66 -1.13
N LEU A 131 -12.86 9.72 0.19
CA LEU A 131 -12.17 8.88 1.17
C LEU A 131 -12.49 7.39 1.00
N ALA A 132 -13.75 7.04 0.73
CA ALA A 132 -14.12 5.66 0.45
C ALA A 132 -13.42 5.14 -0.82
N GLY A 133 -13.37 5.93 -1.89
CA GLY A 133 -12.62 5.59 -3.11
C GLY A 133 -11.11 5.45 -2.87
N LEU A 134 -10.53 6.31 -2.01
CA LEU A 134 -9.12 6.20 -1.62
C LEU A 134 -8.81 4.95 -0.78
N ALA A 135 -9.75 4.51 0.05
CA ALA A 135 -9.64 3.25 0.79
C ALA A 135 -9.66 2.05 -0.16
N ASP A 136 -10.50 2.11 -1.19
CA ASP A 136 -10.64 1.09 -2.22
C ASP A 136 -9.40 0.96 -3.10
N ASP A 137 -8.82 2.09 -3.50
CA ASP A 137 -7.64 2.17 -4.38
C ASP A 137 -6.31 2.23 -3.60
N ALA A 138 -6.33 2.00 -2.29
CA ALA A 138 -5.14 2.10 -1.44
C ALA A 138 -4.06 1.09 -1.86
N PRO A 139 -2.79 1.52 -2.03
CA PRO A 139 -1.70 0.64 -2.46
C PRO A 139 -1.25 -0.32 -1.34
N ASP A 140 -1.57 -0.03 -0.09
CA ASP A 140 -1.33 -0.89 1.06
C ASP A 140 -2.51 -0.86 2.06
N ASP A 141 -2.60 -1.88 2.91
CA ASP A 141 -3.67 -2.01 3.89
C ASP A 141 -3.62 -0.94 5.00
N SER A 142 -2.47 -0.32 5.25
CA SER A 142 -2.33 0.71 6.29
C SER A 142 -2.94 2.04 5.86
N LEU A 143 -2.80 2.41 4.58
CA LEU A 143 -3.45 3.57 3.99
C LEU A 143 -4.96 3.36 3.87
N ARG A 144 -5.41 2.13 3.58
CA ARG A 144 -6.83 1.77 3.65
C ARG A 144 -7.38 1.98 5.07
N GLN A 145 -6.68 1.44 6.07
CA GLN A 145 -7.05 1.61 7.48
C GLN A 145 -7.16 3.09 7.85
N THR A 146 -6.19 3.90 7.43
CA THR A 146 -6.18 5.34 7.72
C THR A 146 -7.42 6.06 7.17
N CYS A 147 -7.88 5.70 5.96
CA CYS A 147 -9.11 6.25 5.40
C CYS A 147 -10.35 5.84 6.21
N ILE A 148 -10.42 4.58 6.65
CA ILE A 148 -11.50 4.06 7.49
C ILE A 148 -11.50 4.75 8.87
N ASP A 149 -10.32 4.96 9.46
CA ASP A 149 -10.16 5.62 10.76
C ASP A 149 -10.67 7.07 10.71
N VAL A 150 -10.40 7.81 9.62
CA VAL A 150 -10.94 9.18 9.45
C VAL A 150 -12.46 9.18 9.36
N LEU A 151 -13.04 8.24 8.60
CA LEU A 151 -14.49 8.09 8.51
C LEU A 151 -15.11 7.76 9.89
N CYS A 152 -14.46 6.89 10.65
CA CYS A 152 -14.85 6.55 12.01
C CYS A 152 -14.74 7.77 12.94
N ALA A 153 -13.61 8.49 12.92
CA ALA A 153 -13.40 9.69 13.71
C ALA A 153 -14.46 10.76 13.42
N TYR A 154 -14.87 10.93 12.16
CA TYR A 154 -15.99 11.82 11.82
C TYR A 154 -17.31 11.38 12.46
N LEU A 155 -17.59 10.07 12.50
CA LEU A 155 -18.77 9.54 13.18
C LEU A 155 -18.71 9.74 14.71
N GLN A 156 -17.52 9.84 15.28
CA GLN A 156 -17.32 10.08 16.72
C GLN A 156 -17.52 11.56 17.12
N LEU A 157 -17.58 12.49 16.16
CA LEU A 157 -17.87 13.89 16.46
C LEU A 157 -19.24 14.04 17.15
N PRO A 158 -19.41 15.03 18.06
CA PRO A 158 -20.66 15.27 18.76
C PRO A 158 -21.85 15.36 17.81
N PHE A 159 -22.89 14.57 18.11
CA PHE A 159 -24.12 14.54 17.34
C PHE A 159 -25.18 15.39 18.05
N THR A 160 -25.61 16.47 17.42
CA THR A 160 -26.74 17.29 17.91
C THR A 160 -28.04 16.52 17.74
N SER A 161 -28.91 16.56 18.75
CA SER A 161 -30.24 15.93 18.69
C SER A 161 -31.15 16.65 17.69
N ASP A 162 -32.20 15.97 17.21
CA ASP A 162 -33.19 16.57 16.31
C ASP A 162 -33.86 17.78 16.97
N PRO A 163 -33.76 19.00 16.40
CA PRO A 163 -34.43 20.19 16.93
C PRO A 163 -35.96 20.15 16.75
N GLY A 164 -36.50 19.13 16.07
CA GLY A 164 -37.92 18.98 15.81
C GLY A 164 -38.40 19.79 14.60
N GLY A 165 -39.71 19.74 14.35
CA GLY A 165 -40.34 20.35 13.17
C GLY A 165 -40.87 21.78 13.37
N ASP A 166 -40.43 22.48 14.41
CA ASP A 166 -40.86 23.86 14.68
C ASP A 166 -40.31 24.82 13.60
N PRO A 167 -41.16 25.62 12.92
CA PRO A 167 -40.71 26.63 11.96
C PRO A 167 -39.65 27.59 12.52
N ALA A 168 -39.64 27.87 13.83
CA ALA A 168 -38.63 28.71 14.47
C ALA A 168 -37.20 28.14 14.39
N HIS A 169 -37.07 26.81 14.25
CA HIS A 169 -35.79 26.10 14.17
C HIS A 169 -35.52 25.53 12.77
N GLN A 170 -36.18 26.04 11.72
CA GLN A 170 -36.11 25.46 10.39
C GLN A 170 -34.66 25.36 9.85
N GLU A 171 -33.84 26.39 10.04
CA GLU A 171 -32.44 26.37 9.61
C GLU A 171 -31.60 25.33 10.36
N GLU A 172 -31.80 25.23 11.68
CA GLU A 172 -31.13 24.23 12.52
C GLU A 172 -31.56 22.81 12.13
N HIS A 173 -32.85 22.61 11.86
CA HIS A 173 -33.40 21.34 11.38
C HIS A 173 -32.80 20.96 10.01
N HIS A 174 -32.67 21.91 9.09
CA HIS A 174 -32.03 21.66 7.80
C HIS A 174 -30.55 21.27 7.96
N ARG A 175 -29.80 21.94 8.84
CA ARG A 175 -28.40 21.58 9.16
C ARG A 175 -28.29 20.20 9.81
N TYR A 176 -29.20 19.89 10.74
CA TYR A 176 -29.31 18.58 11.36
C TYR A 176 -29.51 17.48 10.32
N LEU A 177 -30.52 17.61 9.44
CA LEU A 177 -30.80 16.64 8.38
C LEU A 177 -29.62 16.46 7.42
N ALA A 178 -28.94 17.55 7.07
CA ALA A 178 -27.78 17.50 6.19
C ALA A 178 -26.60 16.76 6.85
N ASN A 179 -26.30 17.02 8.12
CA ASN A 179 -25.26 16.29 8.87
C ASN A 179 -25.63 14.82 9.09
N ARG A 180 -26.90 14.55 9.41
CA ARG A 180 -27.44 13.19 9.51
C ARG A 180 -27.22 12.42 8.22
N LYS A 181 -27.46 13.04 7.06
CA LYS A 181 -27.24 12.42 5.75
C LYS A 181 -25.78 12.03 5.51
N VAL A 182 -24.83 12.88 5.89
CA VAL A 182 -23.39 12.58 5.77
C VAL A 182 -23.03 11.36 6.63
N ARG A 183 -23.42 11.36 7.91
CA ARG A 183 -23.16 10.24 8.84
C ARG A 183 -23.77 8.92 8.37
N HIS A 184 -25.01 8.96 7.93
CA HIS A 184 -25.69 7.79 7.36
C HIS A 184 -25.00 7.27 6.11
N THR A 185 -24.48 8.16 5.27
CA THR A 185 -23.73 7.75 4.09
C THR A 185 -22.44 7.02 4.47
N ILE A 186 -21.72 7.50 5.49
CA ILE A 186 -20.52 6.82 5.99
C ILE A 186 -20.87 5.41 6.49
N LEU A 187 -21.88 5.29 7.36
CA LEU A 187 -22.31 4.00 7.91
C LEU A 187 -22.77 3.04 6.80
N ARG A 188 -23.53 3.52 5.83
CA ARG A 188 -23.95 2.73 4.66
C ARG A 188 -22.74 2.23 3.86
N LEU A 189 -21.77 3.11 3.56
CA LEU A 189 -20.56 2.73 2.83
C LEU A 189 -19.76 1.70 3.61
N ILE A 190 -19.54 1.88 4.91
CA ILE A 190 -18.89 0.88 5.76
C ILE A 190 -19.60 -0.48 5.59
N GLY A 191 -20.92 -0.51 5.69
CA GLY A 191 -21.70 -1.74 5.56
C GLY A 191 -21.52 -2.40 4.19
N ASP A 192 -21.63 -1.62 3.12
CA ASP A 192 -21.47 -2.09 1.75
C ASP A 192 -20.08 -2.71 1.52
N HIS A 193 -19.01 -2.17 2.09
CA HIS A 193 -17.64 -2.71 1.93
C HIS A 193 -17.35 -3.92 2.82
N TYR A 194 -17.97 -4.02 4.01
CA TYR A 194 -17.83 -5.19 4.89
C TYR A 194 -18.70 -6.38 4.44
N ARG A 195 -19.79 -6.15 3.68
CA ARG A 195 -20.56 -7.22 3.01
C ARG A 195 -19.76 -7.92 1.90
N ARG A 196 -18.77 -7.24 1.32
CA ARG A 196 -17.95 -7.80 0.25
C ARG A 196 -17.07 -8.93 0.79
N PRO A 197 -17.06 -10.13 0.17
CA PRO A 197 -16.24 -11.24 0.65
C PRO A 197 -14.76 -10.86 0.76
N LYS A 198 -14.09 -11.35 1.81
CA LYS A 198 -12.66 -11.12 2.02
C LYS A 198 -11.85 -11.53 0.78
N GLY A 199 -10.88 -10.68 0.41
CA GLY A 199 -10.03 -10.90 -0.76
C GLY A 199 -10.64 -10.46 -2.09
N THR A 200 -11.89 -9.97 -2.11
CA THR A 200 -12.44 -9.29 -3.29
C THR A 200 -11.98 -7.83 -3.35
N PRO A 201 -11.88 -7.24 -4.56
CA PRO A 201 -11.62 -5.82 -4.70
C PRO A 201 -12.60 -5.00 -3.87
N ARG A 202 -12.09 -3.98 -3.17
CA ARG A 202 -12.89 -3.07 -2.31
C ARG A 202 -13.48 -3.73 -1.06
N SER A 203 -13.08 -4.94 -0.69
CA SER A 203 -13.48 -5.49 0.62
C SER A 203 -12.72 -4.78 1.73
N TRP A 204 -13.43 -4.32 2.75
CA TRP A 204 -12.83 -3.75 3.97
C TRP A 204 -12.70 -4.79 5.08
N GLN A 205 -13.06 -6.05 4.82
CA GLN A 205 -12.86 -7.13 5.80
C GLN A 205 -11.37 -7.32 6.12
N GLY A 206 -11.02 -7.30 7.40
CA GLY A 206 -9.62 -7.31 7.85
C GLY A 206 -9.10 -5.98 8.36
N CYS A 207 -9.84 -4.89 8.13
CA CYS A 207 -9.57 -3.59 8.74
C CYS A 207 -10.21 -3.51 10.13
N ASP A 208 -9.64 -2.67 11.00
CA ASP A 208 -10.23 -2.30 12.28
C ASP A 208 -11.40 -1.32 12.05
N LEU A 209 -12.46 -1.44 12.85
CA LEU A 209 -13.65 -0.59 12.79
C LEU A 209 -13.97 -0.04 14.19
N ASP A 210 -13.62 1.21 14.43
CA ASP A 210 -13.84 1.87 15.72
C ASP A 210 -15.06 2.80 15.71
N LEU A 211 -16.20 2.28 16.16
CA LEU A 211 -17.45 3.03 16.34
C LEU A 211 -17.70 3.37 17.82
N THR A 212 -16.64 3.47 18.62
CA THR A 212 -16.71 3.90 20.03
C THR A 212 -17.37 5.28 20.14
N GLY A 213 -18.37 5.42 21.02
CA GLY A 213 -19.05 6.69 21.27
C GLY A 213 -19.92 7.20 20.12
N VAL A 214 -20.10 6.42 19.05
CA VAL A 214 -20.89 6.85 17.89
C VAL A 214 -22.38 6.82 18.23
N THR A 215 -23.06 7.95 18.02
CA THR A 215 -24.53 8.00 18.03
C THR A 215 -25.08 7.50 16.70
N ILE A 216 -25.85 6.41 16.75
CA ILE A 216 -26.57 5.82 15.62
C ILE A 216 -28.04 6.25 15.73
N ASP A 217 -28.41 7.23 14.92
CA ASP A 217 -29.79 7.71 14.82
C ASP A 217 -30.43 7.18 13.54
N GLY A 218 -31.32 6.19 13.65
CA GLY A 218 -32.04 5.57 12.54
C GLY A 218 -31.67 4.10 12.31
N ASP A 219 -32.39 3.46 11.39
CA ASP A 219 -32.18 2.06 11.05
C ASP A 219 -30.97 1.92 10.10
N ILE A 220 -29.89 1.33 10.61
CA ILE A 220 -28.69 1.01 9.84
C ILE A 220 -28.66 -0.50 9.60
N ASP A 221 -28.44 -0.89 8.35
CA ASP A 221 -28.42 -2.29 7.94
C ASP A 221 -26.99 -2.78 7.68
N PHE A 222 -26.48 -3.62 8.58
CA PHE A 222 -25.24 -4.36 8.41
C PHE A 222 -25.50 -5.85 8.11
N THR A 223 -26.70 -6.21 7.66
CA THR A 223 -27.02 -7.59 7.27
C THR A 223 -26.06 -8.07 6.18
N GLY A 224 -25.48 -9.25 6.41
CA GLY A 224 -24.48 -9.85 5.55
C GLY A 224 -23.07 -9.26 5.66
N ALA A 225 -22.85 -8.22 6.48
CA ALA A 225 -21.52 -7.70 6.75
C ALA A 225 -20.75 -8.68 7.63
N VAL A 226 -19.51 -9.01 7.24
CA VAL A 226 -18.69 -9.97 7.99
C VAL A 226 -17.45 -9.27 8.56
N PHE A 227 -17.32 -9.33 9.88
CA PHE A 227 -16.18 -8.81 10.62
C PHE A 227 -15.24 -9.96 10.97
N SER A 228 -14.58 -10.52 9.95
CA SER A 228 -13.79 -11.76 10.06
C SER A 228 -12.38 -11.57 10.66
N SER A 229 -11.87 -10.36 10.61
CA SER A 229 -10.54 -9.96 11.11
C SER A 229 -10.51 -8.44 11.30
N GLY A 230 -9.78 -7.96 12.31
CA GLY A 230 -9.81 -6.56 12.77
C GLY A 230 -10.59 -6.42 14.09
N GLN A 231 -10.26 -5.40 14.87
CA GLN A 231 -11.00 -5.05 16.09
C GLN A 231 -12.23 -4.24 15.72
N VAL A 232 -13.39 -4.63 16.25
CA VAL A 232 -14.63 -3.85 16.13
C VAL A 232 -15.04 -3.36 17.50
N SER A 233 -15.10 -2.05 17.70
CA SER A 233 -15.51 -1.43 18.97
C SER A 233 -16.79 -0.64 18.81
N PHE A 234 -17.73 -0.85 19.74
CA PHE A 234 -18.96 -0.06 19.90
C PHE A 234 -19.07 0.51 21.32
N ASN A 235 -17.95 0.59 22.04
CA ASN A 235 -17.98 1.00 23.44
C ASN A 235 -18.57 2.41 23.57
N GLY A 236 -19.59 2.59 24.42
CA GLY A 236 -20.28 3.87 24.58
C GLY A 236 -21.08 4.35 23.38
N ALA A 237 -21.27 3.53 22.32
CA ALA A 237 -22.18 3.85 21.24
C ALA A 237 -23.63 3.84 21.75
N VAL A 238 -24.43 4.80 21.26
CA VAL A 238 -25.84 4.98 21.68
C VAL A 238 -26.76 4.93 20.45
N GLY A 239 -27.93 4.31 20.60
CA GLY A 239 -28.91 4.14 19.53
C GLY A 239 -29.35 2.68 19.34
N ARG A 240 -30.11 2.43 18.26
CA ARG A 240 -30.51 1.06 17.89
C ARG A 240 -29.32 0.35 17.25
N LEU A 241 -29.00 -0.86 17.71
CA LEU A 241 -27.96 -1.67 17.09
C LEU A 241 -28.34 -1.97 15.63
N PRO A 242 -27.38 -1.91 14.69
CA PRO A 242 -27.64 -2.23 13.30
C PRO A 242 -28.16 -3.66 13.13
N MET A 243 -29.13 -3.86 12.23
CA MET A 243 -29.64 -5.19 11.91
C MET A 243 -28.53 -6.03 11.26
N GLY A 244 -28.48 -7.33 11.58
CA GLY A 244 -27.55 -8.28 10.95
C GLY A 244 -26.25 -8.57 11.71
N PHE A 245 -26.00 -7.92 12.85
CA PHE A 245 -24.96 -8.34 13.78
C PHE A 245 -25.34 -9.68 14.45
N SER A 246 -24.77 -10.79 13.98
CA SER A 246 -24.94 -12.08 14.66
C SER A 246 -24.22 -12.07 16.02
N LEU A 247 -24.97 -12.37 17.10
CA LEU A 247 -24.54 -12.44 18.50
C LEU A 247 -23.27 -13.27 18.79
N LEU A 248 -22.80 -14.08 17.84
CA LEU A 248 -21.57 -14.88 17.97
C LEU A 248 -20.27 -14.04 17.95
N SER A 249 -20.28 -12.82 17.39
CA SER A 249 -19.15 -11.88 17.49
C SER A 249 -19.21 -10.97 18.74
N ALA A 250 -20.30 -11.07 19.52
CA ALA A 250 -20.57 -10.22 20.69
C ALA A 250 -20.31 -10.94 22.04
N LEU A 251 -19.64 -12.08 22.08
CA LEU A 251 -19.40 -12.81 23.33
C LEU A 251 -18.52 -12.11 24.39
N PRO A 252 -17.65 -11.11 24.07
CA PRO A 252 -17.07 -10.25 25.10
C PRO A 252 -17.95 -9.03 25.48
N PHE A 253 -19.07 -8.80 24.79
CA PHE A 253 -19.87 -7.56 24.84
C PHE A 253 -20.98 -7.55 25.92
N LEU A 254 -21.55 -8.70 26.29
CA LEU A 254 -22.74 -8.73 27.15
C LEU A 254 -22.49 -8.68 28.68
N ARG A 255 -21.25 -8.48 29.15
CA ARG A 255 -20.95 -8.51 30.60
C ARG A 255 -20.66 -7.15 31.25
N ARG A 256 -20.70 -6.02 30.53
CA ARG A 256 -20.24 -4.72 31.10
C ARG A 256 -21.06 -3.46 30.80
N SER A 257 -22.05 -3.51 29.92
CA SER A 257 -22.90 -2.36 29.59
C SER A 257 -24.30 -2.63 30.10
N GLY A 258 -24.71 -1.95 31.18
CA GLY A 258 -26.06 -2.02 31.73
C GLY A 258 -27.12 -1.59 30.73
N PHE A 259 -27.51 -2.51 29.84
CA PHE A 259 -28.42 -2.29 28.75
C PHE A 259 -29.84 -2.58 29.26
N LEU A 260 -30.68 -1.53 29.36
CA LEU A 260 -32.12 -1.69 29.52
C LEU A 260 -32.75 -1.66 28.12
N PRO A 261 -33.42 -2.74 27.67
CA PRO A 261 -34.27 -2.65 26.50
C PRO A 261 -35.47 -1.78 26.85
N LEU A 262 -35.66 -0.67 26.15
CA LEU A 262 -36.95 0.00 26.13
C LEU A 262 -37.92 -0.91 25.35
N GLY A 263 -38.93 -1.41 26.05
CA GLY A 263 -40.08 -2.10 25.48
C GLY A 263 -41.08 -1.14 24.84
#